data_AF-A0A0C3QK93-F1
#
_entry.id   AF-A0A0C3QK93-F1
#
_cell.length_a   1.000
_cell.length_b   1.000
_cell.length_c   1.000
_cell.angle_alpha   90.00
_cell.angle_beta   90.00
_cell.angle_gamma   90.00
#
_symmetry.space_group_name_H-M   'P 1'
#
loop_
_entity.id
_entity.type
_entity.pdbx_description
1 polymer ?
#
loop_
_entity_poly.entity_id
_entity_poly.type
_entity_poly.pdbx_seq_one_letter_code
_entity_poly.pdbx_strand_id
1 'polypeptide(L)' 'DGGGVRGIISLIILERIMHDIAPKTKPCDYFDLIGGTSTGGLIAIMLGRLRMSIPECIAAYAELSKLIFDE' A
#
# COMPACT_ATOMS: atom_id res chain seq x y z
N ASP A 1 5.57 8.39 2.39
CA ASP A 1 5.79 9.09 1.10
C ASP A 1 7.15 8.80 0.48
N GLY A 2 7.24 9.13 -0.82
CA GLY A 2 8.22 8.69 -1.84
C GLY A 2 9.61 8.37 -1.32
N GLY A 3 9.91 7.08 -1.19
CA GLY A 3 11.14 6.64 -0.55
C GLY A 3 11.63 5.25 -0.96
N GLY A 4 11.22 4.73 -2.11
CA GLY A 4 11.64 3.42 -2.59
C GLY A 4 11.11 2.30 -1.69
N VAL A 5 12.00 1.39 -1.26
CA VAL A 5 11.72 0.29 -0.31
C VAL A 5 11.03 0.74 0.98
N ARG A 6 11.16 2.02 1.39
CA ARG A 6 10.46 2.61 2.55
C ARG A 6 8.94 2.65 2.41
N GLY A 7 8.38 2.40 1.21
CA GLY A 7 6.94 2.25 0.99
C GLY A 7 6.30 1.15 1.83
N ILE A 8 7.06 0.10 2.18
CA ILE A 8 6.58 -0.98 3.06
C ILE A 8 6.24 -0.46 4.46
N ILE A 9 7.00 0.51 4.99
CA ILE A 9 6.74 1.08 6.32
C ILE A 9 5.36 1.77 6.35
N SER A 10 5.01 2.51 5.30
CA SER A 10 3.69 3.14 5.20
C SER A 10 2.56 2.12 5.16
N LEU A 11 2.76 0.98 4.49
CA LEU A 11 1.78 -0.11 4.47
C LEU A 11 1.63 -0.79 5.83
N ILE A 12 2.71 -1.01 6.58
CA ILE A 12 2.66 -1.59 7.94
C ILE A 12 1.91 -0.65 8.90
N ILE A 13 2.18 0.66 8.83
CA ILE A 13 1.45 1.64 9.65
C ILE A 13 -0.03 1.62 9.29
N LEU A 14 -0.36 1.60 8.00
CA LEU A 14 -1.75 1.55 7.54
C LEU A 14 -2.43 0.25 7.98
N GLU A 15 -1.74 -0.90 7.92
CA GLU A 15 -2.25 -2.19 8.39
C GLU A 15 -2.63 -2.12 9.87
N ARG A 16 -1.74 -1.53 10.69
CA ARG A 16 -2.01 -1.42 12.13
C ARG A 16 -3.20 -0.52 12.41
N ILE A 17 -3.28 0.64 11.76
CA ILE A 17 -4.41 1.57 11.92
C ILE A 17 -5.71 0.88 11.53
N MET A 18 -5.76 0.25 10.35
CA MET A 18 -6.97 -0.39 9.86
C MET A 18 -7.38 -1.62 10.67
N HIS A 19 -6.41 -2.38 11.20
CA HIS A 19 -6.70 -3.46 12.14
C HIS A 19 -7.49 -2.95 13.36
N ASP A 20 -7.14 -1.78 13.87
CA ASP A 20 -7.72 -1.24 15.10
C ASP A 20 -9.06 -0.51 14.85
N ILE A 21 -9.25 0.16 13.70
CA ILE A 21 -10.44 0.98 13.43
C ILE A 21 -11.45 0.37 12.45
N ALA A 22 -11.01 -0.53 11.57
CA ALA A 22 -11.82 -1.09 10.49
C ALA A 22 -11.37 -2.53 10.15
N PRO A 23 -11.40 -3.46 11.12
CA PRO A 23 -10.87 -4.80 10.94
C PRO A 23 -11.54 -5.49 9.75
N LYS A 24 -10.74 -6.20 8.94
CA LYS A 24 -11.17 -6.94 7.74
C LYS A 24 -11.73 -6.07 6.60
N THR A 25 -11.69 -4.74 6.72
CA THR A 25 -12.11 -3.82 5.66
C THR A 25 -10.94 -3.53 4.74
N LYS A 26 -11.18 -3.50 3.42
CA LYS A 26 -10.14 -3.09 2.46
C LYS A 26 -10.02 -1.57 2.44
N PRO A 27 -8.82 -1.00 2.17
CA PRO A 27 -8.66 0.45 2.11
C PRO A 27 -9.63 1.14 1.15
N CYS A 28 -9.91 0.53 -0.01
CA CYS A 28 -10.85 1.08 -1.00
C CYS A 28 -12.33 1.10 -0.57
N ASP A 29 -12.68 0.37 0.49
CA ASP A 29 -14.04 0.35 1.03
C ASP A 29 -14.18 1.28 2.25
N TYR A 30 -13.05 1.79 2.76
CA TYR A 30 -13.01 2.69 3.93
C TYR A 30 -12.70 4.14 3.55
N PHE A 31 -11.79 4.36 2.59
CA PHE A 31 -11.38 5.70 2.16
C PHE A 31 -12.06 6.09 0.85
N ASP A 32 -12.73 7.24 0.84
CA ASP A 32 -13.34 7.82 -0.37
C ASP A 32 -12.30 8.21 -1.43
N LEU A 33 -11.09 8.56 -0.97
CA LEU A 33 -9.97 8.96 -1.82
C LEU A 33 -8.68 8.34 -1.31
N ILE A 34 -7.93 7.72 -2.22
CA ILE A 34 -6.58 7.21 -1.95
C ILE A 34 -5.63 7.92 -2.92
N GLY A 35 -4.70 8.70 -2.37
CA GLY A 35 -3.71 9.45 -3.12
C GLY A 35 -2.28 9.05 -2.75
N GLY A 36 -1.34 9.31 -3.64
CA GLY A 36 0.08 9.12 -3.38
C GLY A 36 0.95 9.58 -4.55
N THR A 37 2.21 9.92 -4.24
CA THR A 37 3.21 10.40 -5.20
C THR A 37 4.40 9.45 -5.26
N SER A 38 4.98 9.25 -6.45
CA SER A 38 6.08 8.31 -6.67
C SER A 38 5.69 6.89 -6.23
N THR A 39 6.44 6.25 -5.32
CA THR A 39 6.09 4.92 -4.78
C THR A 39 4.74 4.89 -4.05
N GLY A 40 4.33 6.01 -3.46
CA GLY A 40 2.99 6.15 -2.89
C GLY A 40 1.88 6.09 -3.95
N GLY A 41 2.16 6.52 -5.18
CA GLY A 41 1.21 6.43 -6.30
C GLY A 41 0.99 4.98 -6.75
N LEU A 42 2.04 4.18 -6.77
CA LEU A 42 1.93 2.73 -7.02
C LEU A 42 1.06 2.05 -5.94
N ILE A 43 1.31 2.38 -4.67
CA ILE A 43 0.50 1.90 -3.54
C ILE A 43 -0.97 2.36 -3.67
N ALA A 44 -1.20 3.62 -4.05
CA ALA A 44 -2.56 4.14 -4.25
C ALA A 44 -3.32 3.39 -5.35
N ILE A 45 -2.64 3.03 -6.45
CA ILE A 45 -3.23 2.20 -7.51
C ILE A 45 -3.54 0.79 -6.99
N MET A 46 -2.61 0.15 -6.27
CA MET A 46 -2.80 -1.20 -5.72
C MET A 46 -3.97 -1.27 -4.73
N LEU A 47 -4.01 -0.35 -3.77
CA LEU A 47 -5.04 -0.34 -2.74
C LEU A 47 -6.39 0.17 -3.25
N GLY A 48 -6.40 1.23 -4.06
CA GLY A 48 -7.62 1.85 -4.56
C GLY A 48 -8.18 1.19 -5.82
N ARG A 49 -7.41 1.20 -6.91
CA ARG A 49 -7.87 0.75 -8.23
C ARG A 49 -7.90 -0.77 -8.36
N LEU A 50 -6.88 -1.45 -7.86
CA LEU A 50 -6.80 -2.92 -7.89
C LEU A 50 -7.53 -3.57 -6.70
N ARG A 51 -7.98 -2.77 -5.72
CA ARG A 51 -8.75 -3.21 -4.55
C ARG A 51 -8.03 -4.33 -3.78
N MET A 52 -6.71 -4.26 -3.72
CA MET A 52 -5.90 -5.18 -2.93
C MET A 52 -6.14 -4.92 -1.44
N SER A 53 -6.14 -5.99 -0.66
CA SER A 53 -5.94 -5.89 0.78
C SER A 53 -4.53 -5.39 1.08
N ILE A 54 -4.30 -4.90 2.31
CA ILE A 54 -2.97 -4.42 2.70
C ILE A 54 -1.92 -5.54 2.63
N PRO A 55 -2.17 -6.78 3.10
CA PRO A 55 -1.21 -7.87 2.95
C PRO A 55 -0.86 -8.20 1.49
N GLU A 56 -1.86 -8.22 0.60
CA GLU A 56 -1.64 -8.43 -0.84
C GLU A 56 -0.77 -7.31 -1.43
N CYS A 57 -1.05 -6.06 -1.05
CA CYS A 57 -0.27 -4.91 -1.49
C CYS A 57 1.18 -4.96 -1.00
N ILE A 58 1.42 -5.39 0.25
CA ILE A 58 2.78 -5.56 0.79
C ILE A 58 3.55 -6.60 -0.03
N ALA A 59 2.94 -7.76 -0.28
CA ALA A 59 3.58 -8.81 -1.07
C ALA A 59 3.88 -8.35 -2.50
N ALA A 60 2.90 -7.75 -3.18
CA ALA A 60 3.06 -7.24 -4.54
C ALA A 60 4.12 -6.12 -4.62
N TYR A 61 4.12 -5.20 -3.65
CA TYR A 61 5.08 -4.10 -3.61
C TYR A 61 6.50 -4.58 -3.32
N ALA A 62 6.68 -5.61 -2.48
CA ALA A 62 7.98 -6.20 -2.20
C ALA A 62 8.59 -6.84 -3.45
N GLU A 63 7.80 -7.60 -4.22
CA GLU A 63 8.27 -8.20 -5.48
C GLU A 63 8.54 -7.12 -6.54
N LEU A 64 7.66 -6.13 -6.67
CA LEU A 64 7.87 -5.02 -7.59
C LEU A 64 9.11 -4.20 -7.23
N SER A 65 9.37 -3.99 -5.95
CA SER A 65 10.55 -3.26 -5.48
C SER A 65 11.85 -3.97 -5.84
N LYS A 66 11.90 -5.31 -5.77
CA LYS A 66 13.08 -6.07 -6.23
C LYS A 66 13.33 -5.82 -7.71
N LEU A 67 12.30 -5.87 -8.55
CA LEU A 67 12.43 -5.64 -9.99
C LEU A 67 12.84 -4.21 -10.36
N ILE A 68 12.38 -3.21 -9.61
CA ILE A 68 12.64 -1.80 -9.90
C ILE A 68 13.98 -1.33 -9.34
N PHE A 69 14.43 -1.91 -8.22
CA PHE A 69 15.60 -1.46 -7.47
C PHE A 69 16.75 -2.49 -7.42
N ASP A 70 16.68 -3.58 -8.20
CA ASP A 70 17.84 -4.44 -8.48
C ASP A 70 18.80 -3.72 -9.46
N GLU A 71 19.57 -2.77 -8.93
CA GLU A 71 20.87 -2.27 -9.44
C GLU A 71 21.61 -1.49 -8.34
#